data_AF-A0A7Y4H838-F1
#
_entry.id   AF-A0A7Y4H838-F1
#
_cell.length_a   1.000
_cell.length_b   1.000
_cell.length_c   1.000
_cell.angle_alpha   90.00
_cell.angle_beta   90.00
_cell.angle_gamma   90.00
#
_symmetry.space_group_name_H-M   'P 1'
#
loop_
_entity.id
_entity.type
_entity.pdbx_description
1 polymer ?
#
loop_
_entity_poly.entity_id
_entity_poly.type
_entity_poly.pdbx_seq_one_letter_code
_entity_poly.pdbx_strand_id
1 'polypeptide(L)' 'MLVERAVQVMNFEVVGDAYAIASNYLRNSGAIADTFVTDERLLAIIVKIFRQGEFNRLRLANKAVAAFEACTSA' A
#
# COMPACT_ATOMS: atom_id res chain seq x y z
N MET A 1 21.27 16.55 -14.79
CA MET A 1 20.08 16.15 -14.01
C MET A 1 20.27 14.72 -13.52
N LEU A 2 20.63 14.54 -12.25
CA LEU A 2 20.89 13.23 -11.62
C LEU A 2 19.92 12.96 -10.44
N VAL A 3 19.25 14.01 -9.97
CA VAL A 3 18.36 13.98 -8.80
C VAL A 3 16.98 13.39 -9.15
N GLU A 4 16.50 13.59 -10.37
CA GLU A 4 15.15 13.19 -10.79
C GLU A 4 14.99 11.66 -10.90
N ARG A 5 16.06 10.93 -11.25
CA ARG A 5 16.04 9.45 -11.31
C ARG A 5 16.06 8.81 -9.93
N ALA A 6 16.73 9.41 -8.93
CA ALA A 6 16.72 8.90 -7.56
C ALA A 6 15.31 8.98 -6.95
N VAL A 7 14.57 10.05 -7.26
CA VAL A 7 13.17 10.23 -6.84
C VAL A 7 12.23 9.24 -7.53
N GLN A 8 12.42 8.93 -8.81
CA GLN A 8 11.58 7.96 -9.53
C GLN A 8 11.82 6.50 -9.10
N VAL A 9 13.07 6.10 -8.81
CA VAL A 9 13.36 4.74 -8.31
C VAL A 9 12.81 4.55 -6.89
N MET A 10 12.92 5.57 -6.02
CA MET A 10 12.29 5.53 -4.68
C MET A 10 10.76 5.41 -4.73
N ASN A 11 10.10 6.00 -5.72
CA ASN A 11 8.63 6.04 -5.79
C ASN A 11 7.98 4.67 -6.08
N PHE A 12 8.63 3.80 -6.85
CA PHE A 12 8.12 2.44 -7.09
C PHE A 12 8.32 1.53 -5.87
N GLU A 13 9.43 1.76 -5.13
CA GLU A 13 9.75 1.05 -3.90
C GLU A 13 8.74 1.36 -2.78
N VAL A 14 8.28 2.61 -2.67
CA VAL A 14 7.30 3.02 -1.64
C VAL A 14 5.96 2.29 -1.78
N VAL A 15 5.45 2.12 -3.00
CA VAL A 15 4.18 1.41 -3.24
C VAL A 15 4.33 -0.08 -2.90
N GLY A 16 5.43 -0.70 -3.34
CA GLY A 16 5.73 -2.10 -3.04
C GLY A 16 5.91 -2.35 -1.54
N ASP A 17 6.67 -1.50 -0.85
CA ASP A 17 6.88 -1.55 0.59
C ASP A 17 5.56 -1.39 1.36
N ALA A 18 4.78 -0.36 1.00
CA ALA A 18 3.50 -0.12 1.65
C ALA A 18 2.53 -1.30 1.46
N TYR A 19 2.55 -1.93 0.28
CA TYR A 19 1.77 -3.13 0.00
C TYR A 19 2.23 -4.32 0.84
N ALA A 20 3.53 -4.58 0.93
CA ALA A 20 4.07 -5.66 1.75
C ALA A 20 3.68 -5.50 3.23
N ILE A 21 3.77 -4.28 3.77
CA ILE A 21 3.40 -3.97 5.15
C ILE A 21 1.90 -4.17 5.37
N ALA A 22 1.06 -3.56 4.53
CA ALA A 22 -0.40 -3.60 4.71
C ALA A 22 -0.96 -5.01 4.48
N SER A 23 -0.51 -5.73 3.46
CA SER A 23 -0.98 -7.10 3.18
C SER A 23 -0.56 -8.08 4.27
N ASN A 24 0.63 -7.93 4.86
CA ASN A 24 1.04 -8.77 5.99
C ASN A 24 0.13 -8.58 7.20
N TYR A 25 -0.18 -7.32 7.54
CA TYR A 25 -1.13 -7.02 8.61
C TYR A 25 -2.52 -7.60 8.32
N LEU A 26 -3.06 -7.36 7.13
CA LEU A 26 -4.42 -7.78 6.74
C LEU A 26 -4.57 -9.30 6.61
N ARG A 27 -3.49 -10.02 6.26
CA ARG A 27 -3.48 -11.50 6.33
C ARG A 27 -3.50 -11.99 7.77
N ASN A 28 -2.67 -11.39 8.63
CA ASN A 28 -2.63 -11.74 10.05
C ASN A 28 -3.94 -11.44 10.78
N SER A 29 -4.69 -10.42 10.34
CA SER A 29 -6.03 -10.11 10.89
C SER A 29 -7.16 -10.93 10.25
N GLY A 30 -6.89 -11.71 9.21
CA GLY A 30 -7.90 -12.48 8.46
C GLY A 30 -8.76 -11.65 7.51
N ALA A 31 -8.42 -10.37 7.30
CA ALA A 31 -9.13 -9.47 6.40
C ALA A 31 -8.83 -9.73 4.91
N ILE A 32 -7.68 -10.34 4.60
CA ILE A 32 -7.31 -10.83 3.26
C ILE A 32 -6.92 -12.31 3.37
N ALA A 33 -7.26 -13.11 2.36
CA ALA A 33 -6.88 -14.51 2.31
C ALA A 33 -5.34 -14.68 2.30
N ASP A 34 -4.82 -15.64 3.08
CA ASP A 34 -3.40 -15.96 3.13
C ASP A 34 -2.97 -16.75 1.88
N THR A 35 -2.89 -16.05 0.75
CA THR A 35 -2.49 -16.60 -0.55
C THR A 35 -1.36 -15.77 -1.14
N PHE A 36 -0.57 -16.32 -2.06
CA PHE A 36 0.48 -15.55 -2.74
C PHE A 36 -0.06 -14.58 -3.81
N VAL A 37 -1.38 -14.53 -4.00
CA VAL A 37 -2.02 -13.66 -4.99
C VAL A 37 -2.06 -12.22 -4.47
N THR A 38 -1.78 -11.27 -5.34
CA THR A 38 -1.92 -9.85 -5.05
C THR A 38 -3.39 -9.50 -4.86
N ASP A 39 -3.73 -8.88 -3.73
CA ASP A 39 -5.06 -8.32 -3.50
C ASP A 39 -5.17 -7.00 -4.27
N GLU A 40 -5.89 -7.05 -5.40
CA GLU A 40 -6.04 -5.91 -6.30
C GLU A 40 -6.73 -4.72 -5.65
N ARG A 41 -7.63 -4.97 -4.71
CA ARG A 41 -8.36 -3.93 -3.97
C ARG A 41 -7.41 -3.16 -3.06
N LEU A 42 -6.59 -3.86 -2.29
CA LEU A 42 -5.56 -3.24 -1.46
C LEU A 42 -4.57 -2.44 -2.30
N LEU A 43 -4.09 -3.02 -3.42
CA LEU A 43 -3.16 -2.33 -4.32
C LEU A 43 -3.78 -1.04 -4.89
N ALA A 44 -5.04 -1.08 -5.30
CA ALA A 44 -5.76 0.09 -5.80
C ALA A 44 -5.86 1.21 -4.76
N ILE A 45 -6.13 0.86 -3.49
CA ILE A 45 -6.16 1.82 -2.37
C ILE A 45 -4.78 2.47 -2.18
N ILE A 46 -3.71 1.67 -2.16
CA ILE A 46 -2.34 2.17 -1.99
C ILE A 46 -1.96 3.11 -3.14
N VAL A 47 -2.21 2.71 -4.39
CA VAL A 47 -1.93 3.54 -5.57
C VAL A 47 -2.72 4.85 -5.52
N LYS A 48 -3.98 4.82 -5.09
CA LYS A 48 -4.81 6.02 -4.94
C LYS A 48 -4.22 7.00 -3.91
N ILE A 49 -3.87 6.52 -2.72
CA ILE A 49 -3.31 7.36 -1.65
C ILE A 49 -1.92 7.87 -2.01
N PHE A 50 -1.10 7.05 -2.67
CA PHE A 50 0.20 7.44 -3.18
C PHE A 50 0.09 8.59 -4.21
N ARG A 51 -0.84 8.49 -5.16
CA ARG A 51 -1.13 9.56 -6.15
C ARG A 51 -1.62 10.86 -5.50
N GLN A 52 -2.10 10.82 -4.26
CA GLN A 52 -2.48 12.01 -3.49
C GLN A 52 -1.29 12.67 -2.76
N GLY A 53 -0.08 12.11 -2.88
CA GLY A 53 1.16 12.69 -2.34
C GLY A 53 1.68 12.02 -1.07
N GLU A 54 1.18 10.84 -0.70
CA GLU A 54 1.67 10.09 0.45
C GLU A 54 2.85 9.19 0.08
N PHE A 55 4.06 9.74 0.16
CA PHE A 55 5.30 9.02 -0.16
C PHE A 55 5.97 8.32 1.03
N ASN A 56 5.45 8.48 2.26
CA ASN A 56 5.97 7.78 3.42
C ASN A 56 5.36 6.37 3.47
N ARG A 57 6.18 5.33 3.23
CA ARG A 57 5.73 3.93 3.16
C ARG A 57 4.88 3.46 4.35
N LEU A 58 5.26 3.82 5.58
CA LEU A 58 4.54 3.42 6.79
C LEU A 58 3.19 4.14 6.89
N ARG A 59 3.17 5.44 6.62
CA ARG A 59 1.93 6.23 6.64
C ARG A 59 0.98 5.81 5.52
N LEU A 60 1.52 5.51 4.34
CA LEU A 60 0.78 4.99 3.20
C LEU A 60 0.14 3.64 3.52
N ALA A 61 0.90 2.69 4.09
CA ALA A 61 0.38 1.39 4.52
C ALA A 61 -0.73 1.53 5.55
N ASN A 62 -0.52 2.32 6.61
CA ASN A 62 -1.51 2.51 7.68
C ASN A 62 -2.81 3.14 7.15
N LYS A 63 -2.70 4.15 6.28
CA LYS A 63 -3.88 4.75 5.63
C LYS A 63 -4.61 3.73 4.73
N ALA A 64 -3.88 2.88 4.03
CA ALA A 64 -4.46 1.86 3.18
C ALA A 64 -5.19 0.77 3.98
N VAL A 65 -4.62 0.31 5.10
CA VAL A 65 -5.28 -0.62 6.04
C VAL A 65 -6.60 -0.03 6.53
N ALA A 66 -6.57 1.20 7.07
CA ALA A 66 -7.77 1.85 7.59
C ALA A 66 -8.86 2.01 6.52
N ALA A 67 -8.49 2.38 5.29
CA ALA A 67 -9.43 2.49 4.18
C ALA A 67 -9.98 1.13 3.71
N PHE A 68 -9.15 0.08 3.73
CA PHE A 68 -9.56 -1.27 3.36
C PHE A 68 -10.59 -1.80 4.36
N GLU A 69 -10.31 -1.71 5.66
CA GLU A 69 -11.19 -2.16 6.73
C GLU A 69 -12.52 -1.39 6.79
N ALA A 70 -12.47 -0.08 6.57
CA ALA A 70 -13.69 0.76 6.52
C ALA A 70 -14.64 0.36 5.39
N CYS A 71 -14.11 -0.16 4.27
CA CYS A 71 -14.91 -0.59 3.13
C CYS A 71 -15.32 -2.08 3.21
N THR A 72 -14.71 -2.87 4.11
CA THR A 72 -15.10 -4.27 4.37
C THR A 72 -16.13 -4.37 5.51
N SER A 73 -16.18 -3.38 6.40
CA SER A 73 -17.14 -3.31 7.52
C SER A 73 -18.50 -2.69 7.16
N ALA A 74 -18.84 -2.61 5.86
CA ALA A 74 -20.10 -2.06 5.35
C ALA A 74 -20.96 -3.16 4.75
#